data_AF-W9SF56-F1
#
_entry.id   AF-W9SF56-F1
#
_cell.length_a   1.000
_cell.length_b   1.000
_cell.length_c   1.000
_cell.angle_alpha   90.00
_cell.angle_beta   90.00
_cell.angle_gamma   90.00
#
_symmetry.space_group_name_H-M   'P 1'
#
loop_
_entity.id
_entity.type
_entity.pdbx_description
1 polymer ?
#
loop_
_entity_poly.entity_id
_entity_poly.type
_entity_poly.pdbx_seq_one_letter_code
_entity_poly.pdbx_strand_id
1 'polypeptide(L)'
;MNECQLVLVPNVGDQIINARMMSGDLRVGVEVKRGNESGAFTREGVCKAVKDAMDDESEVGKEVRTNHDKWREFLLSKGLEDSYIDGFVEKLLAMISSS
;
A
#
# COMPACT_ATOMS: atom_id res chain seq x y z
N MET A 1 7.46 -5.45 10.78
CA MET A 1 6.99 -5.27 9.38
C MET A 1 7.84 -6.13 8.46
N ASN A 2 7.23 -6.77 7.46
CA ASN A 2 7.91 -7.64 6.49
C ASN A 2 8.58 -6.81 5.36
N GLU A 3 9.36 -7.49 4.52
CA GLU A 3 10.01 -6.94 3.31
C GLU A 3 9.42 -7.59 2.04
N CYS A 4 8.18 -8.08 2.14
CA CYS A 4 7.52 -8.77 1.05
C CYS A 4 7.15 -7.82 -0.09
N GLN A 5 7.14 -8.35 -1.31
CA GLN A 5 6.63 -7.63 -2.48
C GLN A 5 5.11 -7.80 -2.59
N LEU A 6 4.43 -6.74 -3.00
CA LEU A 6 2.98 -6.70 -3.05
C LEU A 6 2.47 -6.81 -4.50
N VAL A 7 1.60 -7.79 -4.74
CA VAL A 7 0.78 -7.89 -5.95
C VAL A 7 -0.68 -7.73 -5.54
N LEU A 8 -1.35 -6.72 -6.08
CA LEU A 8 -2.67 -6.29 -5.64
C LEU A 8 -3.74 -6.83 -6.60
N VAL A 9 -4.67 -7.61 -6.06
CA VAL A 9 -5.77 -8.23 -6.81
C VAL A 9 -7.10 -7.76 -6.21
N PRO A 10 -7.52 -6.50 -6.46
CA PRO A 10 -8.70 -5.95 -5.82
C PRO A 10 -9.97 -6.62 -6.32
N ASN A 11 -10.82 -7.12 -5.40
CA ASN A 11 -12.06 -7.80 -5.75
C ASN A 11 -13.27 -6.86 -5.64
N VAL A 12 -13.52 -6.31 -4.46
CA VAL A 12 -14.75 -5.57 -4.15
C VAL A 12 -14.53 -4.45 -3.15
N GLY A 13 -15.37 -3.40 -3.25
CA GLY A 13 -15.46 -2.35 -2.25
C GLY A 13 -14.22 -1.46 -2.20
N ASP A 14 -13.81 -1.14 -0.98
CA ASP A 14 -12.66 -0.29 -0.67
C ASP A 14 -11.34 -0.87 -1.17
N GLN A 15 -11.25 -2.18 -1.39
CA GLN A 15 -10.06 -2.83 -1.97
C GLN A 15 -9.63 -2.20 -3.30
N ILE A 16 -10.58 -1.73 -4.11
CA ILE A 16 -10.28 -1.10 -5.41
C ILE A 16 -9.54 0.22 -5.19
N ILE A 17 -9.98 1.01 -4.23
CA ILE A 17 -9.36 2.31 -3.90
C ILE A 17 -8.02 2.06 -3.22
N ASN A 18 -7.96 1.13 -2.27
CA ASN A 18 -6.75 0.76 -1.57
C ASN A 18 -5.68 0.23 -2.54
N ALA A 19 -6.06 -0.57 -3.54
CA ALA A 19 -5.13 -1.05 -4.54
C ALA A 19 -4.54 0.10 -5.37
N ARG A 20 -5.38 1.02 -5.84
CA ARG A 20 -4.94 2.19 -6.61
C ARG A 20 -4.04 3.13 -5.80
N MET A 21 -4.38 3.36 -4.53
CA MET A 21 -3.54 4.13 -3.61
C MET A 21 -2.18 3.44 -3.42
N MET A 22 -2.16 2.12 -3.19
CA MET A 22 -0.93 1.36 -2.98
C MET A 22 -0.04 1.29 -4.23
N SER A 23 -0.59 1.02 -5.43
CA SER A 23 0.21 0.92 -6.66
C SER A 23 0.46 2.25 -7.36
N GLY A 24 -0.42 3.24 -7.18
CA GLY A 24 -0.37 4.52 -7.89
C GLY A 24 0.30 5.62 -7.07
N ASP A 25 -0.25 5.92 -5.89
CA ASP A 25 0.18 7.06 -5.07
C ASP A 25 1.42 6.71 -4.24
N LEU A 26 1.34 5.62 -3.47
CA LEU A 26 2.44 5.15 -2.63
C LEU A 26 3.50 4.41 -3.45
N ARG A 27 3.07 3.80 -4.57
CA ARG A 27 3.90 2.94 -5.45
C ARG A 27 4.68 1.90 -4.65
N VAL A 28 4.00 1.14 -3.79
CA VAL A 28 4.57 0.08 -2.94
C VAL A 28 4.20 -1.33 -3.42
N GLY A 29 3.49 -1.45 -4.53
CA GLY A 29 3.07 -2.72 -5.09
C GLY A 29 2.58 -2.60 -6.53
N VAL A 30 2.31 -3.74 -7.16
CA VAL A 30 1.85 -3.81 -8.55
C VAL A 30 0.40 -4.29 -8.59
N GLU A 31 -0.51 -3.47 -9.11
CA GLU A 31 -1.91 -3.86 -9.34
C GLU A 31 -2.04 -4.74 -10.59
N VAL A 32 -2.76 -5.86 -10.46
CA VAL A 32 -3.07 -6.73 -11.60
C VAL A 32 -4.08 -6.04 -12.51
N LYS A 33 -3.75 -5.91 -13.80
CA LYS A 33 -4.68 -5.38 -14.79
C LYS A 33 -5.83 -6.36 -15.03
N ARG A 34 -7.07 -5.87 -15.01
CA ARG A 34 -8.26 -6.63 -15.43
C ARG A 34 -8.28 -6.75 -16.96
N GLY A 35 -8.77 -7.89 -17.45
CA GLY A 35 -8.96 -8.11 -18.89
C GLY A 35 -10.04 -7.19 -19.46
N ASN A 36 -9.82 -6.71 -20.69
CA ASN A 36 -10.68 -5.69 -21.32
C ASN A 36 -12.11 -6.18 -21.62
N GLU A 37 -12.32 -7.49 -21.80
CA GLU A 37 -13.60 -8.04 -22.24
C GLU A 37 -14.50 -8.48 -21.08
N SER A 38 -13.97 -9.28 -20.15
CA SER A 38 -14.74 -9.84 -19.04
C SER A 38 -14.58 -9.06 -17.73
N GLY A 39 -13.63 -8.13 -17.65
CA GLY A 39 -13.24 -7.49 -16.39
C GLY A 39 -12.62 -8.45 -15.36
N ALA A 40 -12.39 -9.72 -15.74
CA ALA A 40 -11.77 -10.72 -14.90
C ALA A 40 -10.24 -10.61 -14.94
N PHE A 41 -9.59 -11.12 -13.89
CA PHE A 41 -8.14 -11.29 -13.90
C PHE A 41 -7.77 -12.49 -14.78
N THR A 42 -6.78 -12.30 -15.66
CA THR A 42 -6.25 -13.37 -16.49
C THR A 42 -4.99 -13.96 -15.86
N ARG A 43 -4.68 -15.22 -16.19
CA ARG A 43 -3.42 -15.85 -15.77
C ARG A 43 -2.23 -15.00 -16.22
N GLU A 44 -2.27 -14.50 -17.44
CA GLU A 44 -1.21 -13.68 -18.04
C GLU A 44 -1.05 -12.35 -17.29
N GLY A 45 -2.15 -11.71 -16.91
CA GLY A 45 -2.13 -10.48 -16.11
C GLY A 45 -1.51 -10.70 -14.74
N VAL A 46 -1.88 -11.79 -14.05
CA VAL A 46 -1.30 -12.15 -12.74
C VAL A 46 0.18 -12.49 -12.88
N CYS A 47 0.55 -13.34 -13.84
CA CYS A 47 1.95 -13.70 -14.09
C CYS A 47 2.80 -12.48 -14.41
N LYS A 48 2.29 -11.53 -15.21
CA LYS A 48 2.99 -10.28 -15.52
C LYS A 48 3.22 -9.45 -14.26
N ALA A 49 2.19 -9.22 -13.44
CA ALA A 49 2.33 -8.43 -12.22
C ALA A 49 3.31 -9.06 -11.22
N VAL A 50 3.26 -10.39 -11.06
CA VAL A 50 4.23 -11.13 -10.24
C VAL A 50 5.65 -10.95 -10.78
N LYS A 51 5.85 -11.08 -12.09
CA LYS A 51 7.17 -10.86 -12.70
C LYS A 51 7.64 -9.42 -12.51
N ASP A 52 6.80 -8.43 -12.78
CA ASP A 52 7.14 -7.02 -12.63
C ASP A 52 7.56 -6.67 -11.18
N ALA A 53 6.92 -7.29 -10.18
CA ALA A 53 7.23 -7.08 -8.76
C ALA A 53 8.49 -7.82 -8.29
N MET A 54 8.75 -9.03 -8.82
CA MET A 54 9.78 -9.93 -8.32
C MET A 54 11.10 -9.88 -9.11
N ASP A 55 11.08 -9.45 -10.36
CA ASP A 55 12.28 -9.38 -11.21
C ASP A 55 13.22 -8.27 -10.72
N ASP A 56 14.48 -8.60 -10.48
CA ASP A 56 15.49 -7.67 -10.00
C ASP A 56 15.86 -6.62 -11.05
N GLU A 57 15.68 -6.94 -12.33
CA GLU A 57 15.91 -6.02 -13.46
C GLU A 57 14.66 -5.23 -13.86
N SER A 58 13.51 -5.49 -13.23
CA SER A 58 12.30 -4.70 -13.44
C SER A 58 12.43 -3.33 -12.78
N GLU A 59 12.35 -2.27 -13.58
CA GLU A 59 12.32 -0.90 -13.07
C GLU A 59 11.12 -0.66 -12.13
N VAL A 60 9.96 -1.28 -12.43
CA VAL A 60 8.79 -1.24 -11.54
C VAL A 60 9.11 -1.95 -10.22
N GLY A 61 9.77 -3.11 -10.28
CA GLY A 61 10.18 -3.88 -9.11
C GLY A 61 11.12 -3.08 -8.20
N LYS A 62 12.12 -2.42 -8.79
CA LYS A 62 13.07 -1.55 -8.08
C LYS A 62 12.35 -0.36 -7.41
N GLU A 63 11.42 0.27 -8.13
CA GLU A 63 10.63 1.39 -7.60
C GLU A 63 9.79 0.95 -6.40
N VAL A 64 9.01 -0.14 -6.53
CA VAL A 64 8.12 -0.57 -5.46
C VAL A 64 8.87 -1.03 -4.21
N ARG A 65 10.02 -1.70 -4.37
CA ARG A 65 10.91 -2.05 -3.25
C ARG A 65 11.42 -0.82 -2.51
N THR A 66 12.00 0.12 -3.27
CA THR A 66 12.56 1.34 -2.71
C THR A 66 11.51 2.16 -1.95
N ASN A 67 10.30 2.26 -2.49
CA ASN A 67 9.23 2.99 -1.83
C ASN A 67 8.66 2.24 -0.63
N HIS A 68 8.55 0.91 -0.71
CA HIS A 68 8.14 0.09 0.43
C HIS A 68 9.09 0.28 1.61
N ASP A 69 10.41 0.29 1.38
CA ASP A 69 11.39 0.52 2.43
C ASP A 69 11.25 1.91 3.06
N LYS A 70 11.08 2.96 2.25
CA LYS A 70 10.86 4.33 2.74
C LYS A 70 9.60 4.45 3.60
N TRP A 71 8.48 3.90 3.14
CA TRP A 71 7.23 3.94 3.88
C TRP A 71 7.30 3.10 5.15
N ARG A 72 7.96 1.93 5.10
CA ARG A 72 8.21 1.09 6.28
C ARG A 72 9.06 1.82 7.32
N GLU A 73 10.15 2.47 6.91
CA GLU A 73 11.00 3.25 7.81
C GLU A 73 10.23 4.43 8.44
N PHE A 74 9.49 5.18 7.62
CA PHE A 74 8.67 6.28 8.10
C PHE A 74 7.61 5.81 9.11
N LEU A 75 6.81 4.81 8.76
CA LEU A 75 5.73 4.30 9.61
C LEU A 75 6.24 3.64 10.89
N LEU A 76 7.45 3.09 10.88
CA LEU A 76 8.10 2.53 12.07
C LEU A 76 8.99 3.54 12.80
N SER A 77 9.01 4.81 12.37
CA SER A 77 9.83 5.82 13.02
C SER A 77 9.38 6.01 14.47
N LYS A 78 10.36 6.04 15.37
CA LYS A 78 10.12 6.05 16.81
C LYS A 78 9.26 7.24 17.19
N GLY A 79 8.12 6.97 17.83
CA GLY A 79 7.21 7.99 18.36
C GLY A 79 6.24 8.61 17.35
N LEU A 80 6.26 8.18 16.07
CA LEU A 80 5.29 8.68 15.09
C LEU A 80 3.87 8.30 15.48
N GLU A 81 3.60 7.01 15.68
CA GLU A 81 2.29 6.51 16.10
C GLU A 81 1.86 7.10 17.45
N ASP A 82 2.74 7.05 18.44
CA ASP A 82 2.48 7.60 19.78
C ASP A 82 2.06 9.06 19.71
N SER A 83 2.77 9.90 18.94
CA SER A 83 2.45 11.34 18.84
C SER A 83 1.05 11.63 18.28
N TYR A 84 0.57 10.82 17.33
CA TYR A 84 -0.78 10.98 16.78
C TYR A 84 -1.85 10.53 17.78
N ILE A 85 -1.61 9.41 18.48
CA ILE A 85 -2.54 8.89 19.47
C ILE A 85 -2.60 9.82 20.69
N ASP A 86 -1.47 10.25 21.22
CA ASP A 86 -1.38 11.17 22.34
C ASP A 86 -2.09 12.49 22.00
N GLY A 87 -1.81 13.08 20.84
CA GLY A 87 -2.47 14.30 20.39
C GLY A 87 -3.98 14.14 20.16
N PHE A 88 -4.44 12.95 19.77
CA PHE A 88 -5.87 12.64 19.69
C PHE A 88 -6.51 12.55 21.08
N VAL A 89 -5.87 11.84 22.02
CA VAL A 89 -6.32 11.69 23.41
C VAL A 89 -6.37 13.04 24.12
N GLU A 90 -5.33 13.87 23.99
CA GLU A 90 -5.29 15.22 24.55
C GLU A 90 -6.48 16.07 24.09
N LYS A 91 -6.82 16.02 22.80
CA LYS A 91 -7.97 16.75 22.25
C LYS A 91 -9.30 16.24 22.82
N LEU A 92 -9.46 14.93 22.97
CA LEU A 92 -10.66 14.36 23.59
C LEU A 92 -10.78 14.77 25.06
N LEU A 93 -9.69 14.73 25.82
CA LEU A 93 -9.66 15.16 27.22
C LEU A 93 -9.97 16.65 27.37
N ALA A 94 -9.45 17.49 26.48
CA ALA A 94 -9.75 18.93 26.46
C ALA A 94 -11.25 19.18 26.22
N MET A 95 -11.88 18.44 25.30
CA MET A 95 -13.32 18.56 25.05
C MET A 95 -14.16 18.20 26.28
N ILE A 96 -13.83 17.10 26.96
CA ILE A 96 -14.52 16.67 28.18
C ILE A 96 -14.32 17.69 29.31
N SER A 97 -13.09 18.19 29.48
CA SER A 97 -12.76 19.14 30.55
C SER A 97 -13.36 20.54 30.33
N SER A 98 -13.83 20.82 29.11
CA SER A 98 -14.53 22.05 28.74
C SER A 98 -16.07 21.97 28.83
N SER A 99 -16.61 20.80 29.19
CA SER A 99 -18.05 20.56 29.41
C SER A 99 -18.41 20.67 30.89
#